data_AF-A0A7R9BCN0-F1
#
_entry.id   AF-A0A7R9BCN0-F1
#
_cell.length_a   1.000
_cell.length_b   1.000
_cell.length_c   1.000
_cell.angle_alpha   90.00
_cell.angle_beta   90.00
_cell.angle_gamma   90.00
#
_symmetry.space_group_name_H-M   'P 1'
#
loop_
_entity.id
_entity.type
_entity.pdbx_description
1 polymer ?
#
loop_
_entity_poly.entity_id
_entity_poly.type
_entity_poly.pdbx_seq_one_letter_code
_entity_poly.pdbx_strand_id
1 'polypeptide(L)'
;METILRFPANINLYVFHGGTSFGFMNSATHQHVFPTYLSDVSSYDYDAPLSEAGDYTEKYNSTMELISRYAPIKFQSPDLPAQSIKEAYPTTAISAQLTFEQIIDQVV
;
A
#
# COMPACT_ATOMS: atom_id res chain seq x y z
N MET A 1 1.73 -10.98 16.91
CA MET A 1 0.27 -10.75 16.98
C MET A 1 -0.40 -11.66 18.00
N GLU A 2 -0.26 -12.99 17.91
CA GLU A 2 -0.89 -13.92 18.86
C GLU A 2 -0.58 -13.60 20.34
N THR A 3 0.66 -13.29 20.66
CA THR A 3 1.08 -12.88 22.02
C THR A 3 0.26 -11.70 22.56
N ILE A 4 -0.13 -10.76 21.70
CA ILE A 4 -0.92 -9.58 22.09
C ILE A 4 -2.39 -9.98 22.31
N LEU A 5 -2.95 -10.80 21.41
CA LEU A 5 -4.36 -11.23 21.45
C LEU A 5 -4.70 -12.17 22.62
N ARG A 6 -3.69 -12.72 23.31
CA ARG A 6 -3.88 -13.50 24.55
C ARG A 6 -4.27 -12.62 25.75
N PHE A 7 -4.06 -11.31 25.66
CA PHE A 7 -4.48 -10.34 26.66
C PHE A 7 -5.74 -9.61 26.19
N PRO A 8 -6.51 -8.99 27.10
CA PRO A 8 -7.63 -8.12 26.74
C PRO A 8 -7.11 -6.78 26.16
N ALA A 9 -6.36 -6.86 25.05
CA ALA A 9 -5.71 -5.75 24.38
C ALA A 9 -6.44 -5.42 23.08
N ASN A 10 -6.43 -4.13 22.74
CA ASN A 10 -6.89 -3.65 21.43
C ASN A 10 -5.68 -3.48 20.52
N ILE A 11 -5.83 -3.80 19.24
CA ILE A 11 -4.77 -3.67 18.24
C ILE A 11 -5.20 -2.75 17.10
N ASN A 12 -4.23 -2.05 16.53
CA ASN A 12 -4.34 -1.36 15.25
C ASN A 12 -3.27 -1.93 14.32
N LEU A 13 -3.66 -2.36 13.11
CA LEU A 13 -2.72 -2.86 12.11
C LEU A 13 -2.24 -1.68 11.28
N TYR A 14 -1.04 -1.18 11.59
CA TYR A 14 -0.38 -0.15 10.80
C TYR A 14 0.62 -0.79 9.81
N VAL A 15 0.36 -0.82 8.51
CA VAL A 15 -0.93 -0.53 7.84
C VAL A 15 -1.64 -1.83 7.47
N PHE A 16 -2.97 -1.80 7.49
CA PHE A 16 -3.79 -2.90 6.97
C PHE A 16 -3.82 -2.92 5.43
N HIS A 17 -3.85 -1.73 4.84
CA HIS A 17 -3.70 -1.46 3.42
C HIS A 17 -3.01 -0.11 3.30
N GLY A 18 -1.86 -0.05 2.61
CA GLY A 18 -1.12 1.20 2.49
C GLY A 18 -1.38 1.94 1.17
N GLY A 19 -1.50 1.22 0.06
CA GLY A 19 -1.82 1.82 -1.25
C GLY A 19 -0.63 2.54 -1.88
N THR A 20 -0.84 3.77 -2.35
CA THR A 20 0.15 4.54 -3.12
C THR A 20 0.21 5.99 -2.65
N SER A 21 1.43 6.52 -2.52
CA SER A 21 1.68 7.96 -2.41
C SER A 21 1.66 8.59 -3.81
N PHE A 22 0.50 9.09 -4.23
CA PHE A 22 0.32 9.65 -5.57
C PHE A 22 1.01 11.01 -5.76
N GLY A 23 1.48 11.27 -6.99
CA GLY A 23 2.09 12.55 -7.34
C GLY A 23 3.28 12.89 -6.46
N PHE A 24 3.22 14.05 -5.79
CA PHE A 24 4.25 14.55 -4.89
C PHE A 24 3.90 14.38 -3.40
N MET A 25 3.05 13.41 -3.08
CA MET A 25 2.63 13.13 -1.69
C MET A 25 3.61 12.20 -0.95
N ASN A 26 4.69 11.74 -1.60
CA ASN A 26 5.67 10.88 -0.96
C ASN A 26 6.51 11.65 0.08
N SER A 27 6.87 10.95 1.15
CA SER A 27 7.64 11.52 2.25
C SER A 27 9.15 11.30 2.05
N ALA A 28 9.93 11.75 3.02
CA ALA A 28 11.32 11.39 3.18
C ALA A 28 11.68 11.30 4.65
N THR A 29 12.63 10.42 4.95
CA THR A 29 13.16 10.26 6.29
C THR A 29 14.59 10.80 6.35
N HIS A 30 14.92 11.43 7.49
CA HIS A 30 16.28 11.81 7.84
C HIS A 30 16.70 10.98 9.06
N GLN A 31 17.73 10.15 8.92
CA GLN A 31 18.21 9.31 10.02
C GLN A 31 19.40 9.97 10.74
N HIS A 32 19.46 9.84 12.07
CA HIS A 32 20.57 10.39 12.85
C HIS A 32 21.88 9.61 12.64
N VAL A 33 21.80 8.35 12.24
CA VAL A 33 22.96 7.45 12.05
C VAL A 33 23.57 7.59 10.65
N PHE A 34 22.76 7.99 9.67
CA PHE A 34 23.18 8.30 8.31
C PHE A 34 22.58 9.66 7.91
N PRO A 35 23.37 10.75 7.90
CA PRO A 35 22.89 12.10 7.63
C PRO A 35 22.62 12.31 6.13
N THR A 36 21.80 11.44 5.54
CA THR A 36 21.44 11.46 4.13
C THR A 36 19.93 11.48 4.02
N TYR A 37 19.44 12.32 3.11
CA TYR A 37 18.03 12.39 2.76
C TYR A 37 17.62 11.09 2.06
N LEU A 38 16.62 10.40 2.61
CA LEU A 38 16.09 9.16 2.05
C LEU A 38 14.64 9.41 1.65
N SER A 39 14.41 9.66 0.36
CA SER A 39 13.05 9.78 -0.19
C SER A 39 12.35 8.43 -0.18
N ASP A 40 11.10 8.42 0.25
CA ASP A 40 10.25 7.24 0.14
C ASP A 40 9.79 7.06 -1.32
N VAL A 41 9.68 5.80 -1.75
CA VAL A 41 9.13 5.43 -3.05
C VAL A 41 7.62 5.69 -3.10
N SER A 42 7.05 5.83 -4.29
CA SER A 42 5.61 6.08 -4.44
C SER A 42 4.76 4.91 -3.96
N SER A 43 5.20 3.67 -4.16
CA SER A 43 4.49 2.49 -3.64
C SER A 43 4.47 2.52 -2.13
N TYR A 44 3.28 2.45 -1.54
CA TYR A 44 3.07 2.36 -0.11
C TYR A 44 2.46 0.99 0.25
N ASP A 45 2.79 -0.07 -0.50
CA ASP A 45 2.36 -1.46 -0.28
C ASP A 45 2.59 -1.92 1.17
N TYR A 46 3.74 -1.51 1.73
CA TYR A 46 4.15 -1.73 3.13
C TYR A 46 4.27 -3.21 3.53
N ASP A 47 4.23 -4.16 2.57
CA ASP A 47 4.03 -5.58 2.86
C ASP A 47 2.82 -5.77 3.81
N ALA A 48 1.76 -4.99 3.57
CA ALA A 48 0.56 -4.99 4.38
C ALA A 48 -0.29 -6.25 4.11
N PRO A 49 -1.28 -6.56 4.97
CA PRO A 49 -2.27 -7.59 4.67
C PRO A 49 -2.90 -7.45 3.27
N LEU A 50 -3.21 -6.24 2.83
CA LEU A 50 -3.62 -5.97 1.45
C LEU A 50 -2.49 -5.32 0.67
N SER A 51 -2.26 -5.77 -0.56
CA SER A 51 -1.24 -5.17 -1.45
C SER A 51 -1.57 -3.72 -1.80
N GLU A 52 -0.64 -3.02 -2.46
CA GLU A 52 -0.85 -1.68 -3.03
C GLU A 52 -2.12 -1.61 -3.91
N ALA A 53 -2.41 -2.66 -4.67
CA ALA A 53 -3.59 -2.75 -5.53
C ALA A 53 -4.86 -3.30 -4.82
N GLY A 54 -4.77 -3.58 -3.51
CA GLY A 54 -5.87 -4.10 -2.70
C GLY A 54 -6.06 -5.62 -2.76
N ASP A 55 -5.09 -6.37 -3.26
CA ASP A 55 -5.19 -7.84 -3.32
C ASP A 55 -4.99 -8.47 -1.93
N TYR A 56 -5.72 -9.55 -1.66
CA TYR A 56 -5.52 -10.34 -0.45
C TYR A 56 -4.19 -11.09 -0.51
N THR A 57 -3.33 -10.86 0.48
CA THR A 57 -2.05 -11.57 0.62
C THR A 57 -2.17 -12.79 1.54
N GLU A 58 -1.12 -13.61 1.59
CA GLU A 58 -0.99 -14.66 2.61
C GLU A 58 -1.06 -14.10 4.04
N LYS A 59 -0.55 -12.87 4.25
CA LYS A 59 -0.60 -12.17 5.52
C LYS A 59 -2.03 -11.79 5.91
N TYR A 60 -2.88 -11.42 4.95
CA TYR A 60 -4.31 -11.21 5.21
C TYR A 60 -4.97 -12.51 5.68
N ASN A 61 -4.78 -13.61 4.94
CA ASN A 61 -5.40 -14.90 5.28
C ASN A 61 -4.98 -15.38 6.67
N SER A 62 -3.68 -15.32 6.97
CA SER A 62 -3.13 -15.71 8.28
C SER A 62 -3.64 -14.81 9.40
N THR A 63 -3.80 -13.51 9.13
CA THR A 63 -4.33 -12.53 10.09
C THR A 63 -5.79 -12.80 10.40
N MET A 64 -6.62 -13.06 9.37
CA MET A 64 -8.03 -13.39 9.52
C MET A 64 -8.23 -14.70 10.30
N GLU A 65 -7.45 -15.73 9.99
CA GLU A 65 -7.47 -16.98 10.75
C GLU A 65 -7.14 -16.73 12.22
N LEU A 66 -6.06 -16.00 12.50
CA LEU A 66 -5.64 -15.71 13.86
C LEU A 66 -6.70 -14.91 14.62
N ILE A 67 -7.25 -13.84 14.04
CA ILE A 67 -8.32 -13.04 14.67
C ILE A 67 -9.53 -13.92 14.97
N SER A 68 -9.92 -14.81 14.05
CA SER A 68 -11.09 -15.69 14.23
C SER A 68 -10.99 -16.62 15.44
N ARG A 69 -9.77 -16.98 15.86
CA ARG A 69 -9.52 -17.83 17.04
C ARG A 69 -9.66 -17.08 18.36
N TYR A 70 -9.38 -15.78 18.37
CA TYR A 70 -9.38 -14.95 19.59
C TYR A 70 -10.58 -14.00 19.69
N ALA A 71 -11.35 -13.84 18.61
CA ALA A 71 -12.54 -12.99 18.60
C ALA A 71 -13.61 -13.54 19.56
N PRO A 72 -14.06 -12.75 20.56
CA PRO A 72 -15.07 -13.20 21.53
C PRO A 72 -16.47 -13.36 20.89
N ILE A 73 -16.71 -12.69 19.77
CA ILE A 73 -17.93 -12.79 18.97
C ILE A 73 -17.54 -13.32 17.60
N LYS A 74 -18.24 -14.37 17.15
CA LYS A 74 -18.11 -14.83 15.76
C LYS A 74 -18.79 -13.80 14.87
N PHE A 75 -18.00 -12.94 14.26
CA PHE A 75 -18.50 -12.00 13.26
C PHE A 75 -19.05 -12.79 12.07
N GLN A 76 -20.29 -12.52 11.68
CA GLN A 76 -20.72 -12.81 10.31
C GLN A 76 -20.02 -11.79 9.42
N SER A 77 -18.86 -12.17 8.88
CA SER A 77 -18.20 -11.37 7.86
C SER A 77 -19.06 -11.38 6.60
N PRO A 78 -19.25 -10.23 5.93
CA PRO A 78 -19.82 -10.22 4.60
C PRO A 78 -18.93 -11.03 3.66
N ASP A 79 -19.50 -11.46 2.54
CA ASP A 79 -18.71 -12.06 1.46
C ASP A 79 -17.60 -11.10 1.03
N LEU A 80 -16.44 -11.66 0.67
CA LEU A 80 -15.31 -10.86 0.23
C LEU A 80 -15.69 -10.10 -1.06
N PRO A 81 -15.36 -8.80 -1.15
CA PRO A 81 -15.46 -8.05 -2.39
C PRO A 81 -14.76 -8.76 -3.55
N ALA A 82 -15.33 -8.62 -4.75
CA ALA A 82 -14.68 -9.09 -5.97
C ALA A 82 -13.31 -8.40 -6.15
N GLN A 83 -12.30 -9.18 -6.54
CA GLN A 83 -10.97 -8.65 -6.79
C GLN A 83 -10.92 -7.83 -8.09
N SER A 84 -10.04 -6.84 -8.12
CA SER A 84 -9.80 -6.05 -9.32
C SER A 84 -9.18 -6.92 -10.42
N ILE A 85 -9.70 -6.79 -11.64
CA ILE A 85 -9.15 -7.49 -12.81
C ILE A 85 -7.87 -6.77 -13.23
N LYS A 86 -6.78 -7.51 -13.36
CA LYS A 86 -5.49 -6.99 -13.84
C LYS A 86 -5.34 -7.35 -15.30
N GLU A 87 -4.96 -6.37 -16.11
CA GLU A 87 -4.82 -6.54 -17.56
C GLU A 87 -3.44 -6.06 -18.02
N ALA A 88 -2.83 -6.81 -18.92
CA ALA A 88 -1.61 -6.41 -19.59
C ALA A 88 -1.97 -5.63 -20.86
N TYR A 89 -1.65 -4.34 -20.87
CA TYR A 89 -1.82 -3.49 -22.04
C TYR A 89 -0.73 -3.80 -23.11
N PRO A 90 -1.05 -3.67 -24.41
CA PRO A 90 -0.05 -3.81 -25.46
C PRO A 90 1.01 -2.71 -25.39
N THR A 91 2.19 -2.99 -25.91
CA THR A 91 3.26 -1.99 -26.02
C THR A 91 2.80 -0.80 -26.85
N THR A 92 2.88 0.40 -26.28
CA THR A 92 2.54 1.65 -26.96
C THR A 92 3.83 2.42 -27.28
N ALA A 93 4.02 2.78 -28.54
CA ALA A 93 5.16 3.60 -28.97
C ALA A 93 4.93 5.07 -28.60
N ILE A 94 5.98 5.75 -28.12
CA ILE A 94 5.97 7.20 -27.95
C ILE A 94 6.02 7.83 -29.36
N SER A 95 4.95 8.49 -29.79
CA SER A 95 4.83 9.04 -31.14
C SER A 95 5.30 10.49 -31.28
N ALA A 96 5.41 11.21 -30.16
CA ALA A 96 5.82 12.61 -30.12
C ALA A 96 6.45 12.94 -28.77
N GLN A 97 7.28 13.99 -28.74
CA GLN A 97 7.88 14.53 -27.53
C GLN A 97 7.95 16.06 -27.61
N LEU A 98 7.93 16.71 -26.47
CA LEU A 98 8.17 18.14 -26.31
C LEU A 98 9.16 18.30 -25.15
N THR A 99 10.25 19.02 -25.34
CA THR A 99 11.21 19.25 -24.25
C THR A 99 10.66 20.26 -23.26
N PHE A 100 11.21 20.27 -22.05
CA PHE A 100 10.79 21.23 -21.03
C PHE A 100 11.02 22.68 -21.49
N GLU A 101 12.14 22.95 -22.15
CA GLU A 101 12.47 24.28 -22.69
C GLU A 101 11.45 24.72 -23.74
N GLN A 102 11.07 23.83 -24.67
CA GLN A 102 10.05 24.12 -25.68
C GLN A 102 8.67 24.39 -25.09
N ILE A 103 8.36 23.82 -23.90
CA ILE A 103 7.14 24.13 -23.16
C ILE A 103 7.22 25.55 -22.58
N ILE A 104 8.35 25.91 -21.97
CA ILE A 104 8.54 27.22 -21.35
C ILE A 104 8.43 28.35 -22.38
N ASP A 105 9.05 28.18 -23.57
CA ASP A 105 9.02 29.17 -24.65
C ASP A 105 7.62 29.45 -25.23
N GLN A 106 6.62 28.62 -24.91
CA GLN A 106 5.23 28.83 -25.34
C GLN A 106 4.39 29.61 -24.32
N VAL A 107 4.89 29.77 -23.09
CA VAL A 107 4.15 30.39 -21.97
C VAL A 107 4.71 31.78 -21.63
N VAL A 108 5.96 32.06 -22.01
CA VAL A 108 6.67 33.34 -21.82
C VAL A 108 6.71 34.13 -23.12
#